data_AF-T1B355-F1
#
_entry.id   AF-T1B355-F1
#
_cell.length_a   1.000
_cell.length_b   1.000
_cell.length_c   1.000
_cell.angle_alpha   90.00
_cell.angle_beta   90.00
_cell.angle_gamma   90.00
#
_symmetry.space_group_name_H-M   'P 1'
#
loop_
_entity.id
_entity.type
_entity.pdbx_description
1 polymer ?
#
loop_
_entity_poly.entity_id
_entity_poly.type
_entity_poly.pdbx_seq_one_letter_code
_entity_poly.pdbx_strand_id
1 'polypeptide(L)'
;MSDMLLDSWEEAAEAAILPAPPEAVELLRKAAGAYLETEVALVYLKEADRLYGNFIPVVVGCYKFHFYKGMLREAIPYALKAARIMGDHLGLPASFEQVRPDDAAFAEYEQQPRFYMFAMKAAGYLYARLGETEQA
;
A
#
# COMPACT_ATOMS: atom_id res chain seq x y z
N MET A 1 -12.50 19.61 -8.26
CA MET A 1 -12.91 19.28 -6.88
C MET A 1 -13.03 17.77 -6.69
N SER A 2 -11.97 17.05 -7.03
CA SER A 2 -11.85 15.60 -6.82
C SER A 2 -10.35 15.33 -6.84
N ASP A 3 -9.69 15.58 -5.72
CA ASP A 3 -8.25 15.30 -5.53
C ASP A 3 -7.89 15.17 -4.04
N MET A 4 -8.60 15.89 -3.17
CA MET A 4 -8.32 15.98 -1.73
C MET A 4 -8.41 14.67 -0.92
N LEU A 5 -8.95 13.58 -1.48
CA LEU A 5 -9.07 12.28 -0.78
C LEU A 5 -8.12 11.19 -1.31
N LEU A 6 -7.43 11.44 -2.42
CA LEU A 6 -6.42 10.53 -3.00
C LEU A 6 -4.99 11.01 -2.74
N ASP A 7 -4.78 12.31 -2.46
CA ASP A 7 -3.48 12.89 -2.07
C ASP A 7 -2.89 12.32 -0.77
N SER A 8 -3.69 11.64 0.08
CA SER A 8 -3.24 11.22 1.41
C SER A 8 -2.42 9.93 1.46
N TRP A 9 -2.44 9.09 0.42
CA TRP A 9 -1.71 7.82 0.40
C TRP A 9 -0.26 7.98 -0.06
N GLU A 10 -0.02 8.90 -1.01
CA GLU A 10 1.31 9.14 -1.55
C GLU A 10 2.18 9.86 -0.52
N GLU A 11 1.65 10.92 0.09
CA GLU A 11 2.32 11.63 1.19
C GLU A 11 2.55 10.71 2.40
N ALA A 12 1.59 9.85 2.75
CA ALA A 12 1.76 8.94 3.87
C ALA A 12 2.76 7.80 3.58
N ALA A 13 2.78 7.26 2.36
CA ALA A 13 3.77 6.26 1.96
C ALA A 13 5.18 6.84 1.89
N GLU A 14 5.30 8.07 1.38
CA GLU A 14 6.56 8.82 1.37
C GLU A 14 6.98 9.24 2.78
N ALA A 15 6.05 9.59 3.68
CA ALA A 15 6.34 10.00 5.05
C ALA A 15 6.52 8.82 6.04
N ALA A 16 6.03 7.62 5.72
CA ALA A 16 6.21 6.42 6.54
C ALA A 16 7.66 5.87 6.52
N ILE A 17 8.48 6.33 5.57
CA ILE A 17 9.91 6.03 5.33
C ILE A 17 10.40 4.74 6.01
N LEU A 18 10.04 3.59 5.43
CA LEU A 18 10.88 2.41 5.53
C LEU A 18 11.71 2.33 4.23
N PRO A 19 13.05 2.46 4.30
CA PRO A 19 13.88 2.47 3.10
C PRO A 19 13.79 1.14 2.36
N ALA A 20 13.90 1.19 1.03
CA ALA A 20 14.06 0.01 0.19
C ALA A 20 15.50 -0.04 -0.39
N PRO A 21 16.02 -1.23 -0.71
CA PRO A 21 17.30 -1.38 -1.39
C PRO A 21 17.30 -0.62 -2.73
N PRO A 22 18.44 -0.04 -3.17
CA PRO A 22 18.53 0.67 -4.45
C PRO A 22 18.06 -0.16 -5.65
N GLU A 23 18.30 -1.47 -5.64
CA GLU A 23 17.86 -2.41 -6.66
C GLU A 23 16.33 -2.50 -6.73
N ALA A 24 15.65 -2.43 -5.59
CA ALA A 24 14.18 -2.38 -5.53
C ALA A 24 13.67 -1.08 -6.14
N VAL A 25 14.29 0.06 -5.79
CA VAL A 25 13.95 1.37 -6.35
C VAL A 25 14.13 1.39 -7.87
N GLU A 26 15.20 0.79 -8.37
CA GLU A 26 15.46 0.71 -9.81
C GLU A 26 14.42 -0.12 -10.55
N LEU A 27 13.97 -1.25 -9.98
CA LEU A 27 12.87 -2.04 -10.55
C LEU A 27 11.55 -1.25 -10.58
N LEU A 28 11.23 -0.52 -9.50
CA LEU A 28 10.05 0.36 -9.46
C LEU A 28 10.14 1.49 -10.49
N ARG A 29 11.33 2.09 -10.66
CA ARG A 29 11.57 3.13 -11.68
C ARG A 29 11.37 2.59 -13.09
N LYS A 30 11.86 1.38 -13.38
CA LYS A 30 11.63 0.70 -14.67
C LYS A 30 10.16 0.40 -14.91
N ALA A 31 9.44 -0.09 -13.89
CA ALA A 31 8.00 -0.32 -13.97
C ALA A 31 7.23 0.97 -14.27
N ALA A 32 7.55 2.07 -13.57
CA ALA A 32 6.93 3.37 -13.80
C ALA A 32 7.24 3.92 -15.20
N GLY A 33 8.50 3.77 -15.67
CA GLY A 33 8.88 4.16 -17.03
C GLY A 33 8.14 3.38 -18.13
N ALA A 34 7.75 2.14 -17.83
CA ALA A 34 6.95 1.29 -18.71
C ALA A 34 5.44 1.38 -18.43
N TYR A 35 4.95 2.39 -17.68
CA TYR A 35 3.56 2.42 -17.22
C TYR A 35 2.52 2.25 -18.34
N LEU A 36 2.75 2.83 -19.52
CA LEU A 36 1.84 2.71 -20.67
C LEU A 36 1.89 1.31 -21.32
N GLU A 37 2.99 0.59 -21.15
CA GLU A 37 3.21 -0.77 -21.64
C GLU A 37 2.94 -1.76 -20.50
N THR A 38 1.66 -2.00 -20.20
CA THR A 38 1.21 -2.75 -19.01
C THR A 38 2.00 -4.05 -18.79
N GLU A 39 2.19 -4.86 -19.83
CA GLU A 39 2.88 -6.15 -19.70
C GLU A 39 4.37 -5.99 -19.36
N VAL A 40 5.03 -4.96 -19.89
CA VAL A 40 6.43 -4.66 -19.58
C VAL A 40 6.55 -4.18 -18.13
N ALA A 41 5.65 -3.29 -17.70
CA ALA A 41 5.62 -2.85 -16.31
C ALA A 41 5.38 -4.00 -15.33
N LEU A 42 4.47 -4.92 -15.65
CA LEU A 42 4.18 -6.11 -14.83
C LEU A 42 5.39 -7.03 -14.68
N VAL A 43 6.24 -7.18 -15.69
CA VAL A 43 7.49 -7.95 -15.57
C VAL A 43 8.39 -7.35 -14.49
N TYR A 44 8.59 -6.03 -14.48
CA TYR A 44 9.41 -5.36 -13.47
C TYR A 44 8.80 -5.41 -12.08
N LEU A 45 7.48 -5.22 -11.95
CA LEU A 45 6.78 -5.30 -10.67
C LEU A 45 6.81 -6.70 -10.09
N LYS A 46 6.62 -7.73 -10.92
CA LYS A 46 6.71 -9.13 -10.49
C LYS A 46 8.11 -9.45 -9.96
N GLU A 47 9.15 -8.95 -10.62
CA GLU A 47 10.52 -9.14 -10.13
C GLU A 47 10.79 -8.37 -8.84
N ALA A 48 10.28 -7.13 -8.72
CA ALA A 48 10.38 -6.34 -7.49
C ALA A 48 9.68 -7.04 -6.32
N ASP A 49 8.45 -7.52 -6.50
CA ASP A 49 7.69 -8.21 -5.46
C ASP A 49 8.36 -9.53 -5.06
N ARG A 50 8.89 -10.29 -6.04
CA ARG A 50 9.61 -11.54 -5.78
C ARG A 50 10.86 -11.35 -4.92
N LEU A 51 11.64 -10.29 -5.17
CA LEU A 51 12.91 -10.05 -4.48
C LEU A 51 12.76 -9.21 -3.21
N TYR A 52 11.82 -8.27 -3.22
CA TYR A 52 11.75 -7.17 -2.27
C TYR A 52 10.30 -6.91 -1.80
N GLY A 53 9.40 -7.87 -1.96
CA GLY A 53 7.99 -7.70 -1.66
C GLY A 53 7.65 -7.38 -0.20
N ASN A 54 8.60 -7.46 0.74
CA ASN A 54 8.38 -7.06 2.15
C ASN A 54 8.84 -5.63 2.45
N PHE A 55 9.38 -4.91 1.47
CA PHE A 55 9.72 -3.50 1.60
C PHE A 55 8.49 -2.64 1.24
N ILE A 56 8.07 -1.75 2.14
CA ILE A 56 6.88 -0.90 1.95
C ILE A 56 6.86 -0.19 0.59
N PRO A 57 7.96 0.44 0.10
CA PRO A 57 7.95 1.07 -1.22
C PRO A 57 7.57 0.13 -2.37
N VAL A 58 7.97 -1.14 -2.31
CA VAL A 58 7.65 -2.15 -3.33
C VAL A 58 6.19 -2.55 -3.26
N VAL A 59 5.68 -2.78 -2.05
CA VAL A 59 4.26 -3.09 -1.82
C VAL A 59 3.37 -1.94 -2.29
N VAL A 60 3.73 -0.70 -1.94
CA VAL A 60 3.02 0.51 -2.37
C VAL A 60 3.09 0.69 -3.88
N GLY A 61 4.26 0.46 -4.50
CA GLY A 61 4.42 0.52 -5.96
C GLY A 61 3.53 -0.47 -6.70
N CYS A 62 3.47 -1.72 -6.22
CA CYS A 62 2.58 -2.74 -6.77
C CYS A 62 1.11 -2.36 -6.56
N TYR A 63 0.72 -1.91 -5.36
CA TYR A 63 -0.63 -1.42 -5.09
C TYR A 63 -1.04 -0.29 -6.04
N LYS A 64 -0.21 0.77 -6.17
CA LYS A 64 -0.51 1.93 -7.00
C LYS A 64 -0.68 1.55 -8.46
N PHE A 65 0.19 0.70 -8.99
CA PHE A 65 0.09 0.24 -10.36
C PHE A 65 -1.25 -0.46 -10.62
N HIS A 66 -1.60 -1.45 -9.80
CA HIS A 66 -2.84 -2.21 -9.98
C HIS A 66 -4.07 -1.31 -9.79
N PHE A 67 -4.07 -0.46 -8.76
CA PHE A 67 -5.16 0.47 -8.48
C PHE A 67 -5.42 1.44 -9.64
N TYR A 68 -4.38 2.14 -10.12
CA TYR A 68 -4.53 3.13 -11.19
C TYR A 68 -4.81 2.50 -12.56
N LYS A 69 -4.43 1.22 -12.77
CA LYS A 69 -4.84 0.44 -13.95
C LYS A 69 -6.26 -0.13 -13.86
N GLY A 70 -6.95 0.09 -12.74
CA GLY A 70 -8.30 -0.45 -12.52
C GLY A 70 -8.34 -1.95 -12.19
N MET A 71 -7.18 -2.58 -11.95
CA MET A 71 -7.03 -3.97 -11.53
C MET A 71 -7.27 -4.07 -10.02
N LEU A 72 -8.51 -3.81 -9.60
CA LEU A 72 -8.85 -3.61 -8.19
C LEU A 72 -8.62 -4.87 -7.35
N ARG A 73 -8.98 -6.03 -7.89
CA ARG A 73 -8.83 -7.32 -7.19
C ARG A 73 -7.35 -7.62 -6.93
N GLU A 74 -6.50 -7.31 -7.88
CA GLU A 74 -5.06 -7.48 -7.83
C GLU A 74 -4.39 -6.46 -6.88
N ALA A 75 -5.00 -5.30 -6.65
CA ALA A 75 -4.49 -4.30 -5.73
C ALA A 75 -4.72 -4.65 -4.24
N ILE A 76 -5.79 -5.39 -3.92
CA ILE A 76 -6.17 -5.79 -2.55
C ILE A 76 -5.03 -6.45 -1.77
N PRO A 77 -4.35 -7.51 -2.26
CA PRO A 77 -3.31 -8.17 -1.49
C PRO A 77 -2.17 -7.23 -1.11
N TYR A 78 -1.86 -6.23 -1.93
CA TYR A 78 -0.82 -5.24 -1.64
C TYR A 78 -1.28 -4.24 -0.57
N ALA A 79 -2.54 -3.78 -0.59
CA ALA A 79 -3.07 -2.92 0.47
C ALA A 79 -3.04 -3.64 1.84
N LEU A 80 -3.52 -4.89 1.89
CA LEU A 80 -3.50 -5.70 3.11
C LEU A 80 -2.07 -5.99 3.58
N LYS A 81 -1.14 -6.27 2.66
CA LYS A 81 0.28 -6.48 2.99
C LYS A 81 0.94 -5.23 3.56
N ALA A 82 0.63 -4.05 3.01
CA ALA A 82 1.13 -2.77 3.54
C ALA A 82 0.62 -2.52 4.96
N ALA A 83 -0.68 -2.75 5.21
CA ALA A 83 -1.26 -2.65 6.54
C ALA A 83 -0.61 -3.65 7.50
N ARG A 84 -0.38 -4.89 7.06
CA ARG A 84 0.26 -5.92 7.88
C ARG A 84 1.68 -5.56 8.28
N ILE A 85 2.52 -5.16 7.33
CA ILE A 85 3.91 -4.78 7.59
C ILE A 85 3.96 -3.61 8.57
N MET A 86 3.12 -2.59 8.38
CA MET A 86 3.09 -1.44 9.29
C MET A 86 2.51 -1.82 10.66
N GLY A 87 1.51 -2.69 10.72
CA GLY A 87 0.95 -3.20 11.97
C GLY A 87 2.00 -3.96 12.78
N ASP A 88 2.75 -4.85 12.14
CA ASP A 88 3.85 -5.57 12.78
C ASP A 88 4.94 -4.58 13.27
N HIS A 89 5.24 -3.52 12.51
CA HIS A 89 6.20 -2.49 12.89
C HIS A 89 5.76 -1.67 14.12
N LEU A 90 4.47 -1.36 14.21
CA LEU A 90 3.85 -0.64 15.33
C LEU A 90 3.56 -1.53 16.54
N GLY A 91 3.73 -2.85 16.43
CA GLY A 91 3.39 -3.81 17.48
C GLY A 91 1.87 -4.02 17.65
N LEU A 92 1.09 -3.79 16.59
CA LEU A 92 -0.36 -3.92 16.61
C LEU A 92 -0.82 -5.39 16.57
N PRO A 93 -2.02 -5.69 17.08
CA PRO A 93 -2.68 -6.98 16.88
C PRO A 93 -2.77 -7.38 15.39
N ALA A 94 -2.61 -8.67 15.12
CA ALA A 94 -2.68 -9.20 13.75
C ALA A 94 -4.10 -9.12 13.14
N SER A 95 -5.13 -9.17 13.97
CA SER A 95 -6.53 -8.99 13.57
C SER A 95 -6.89 -7.52 13.76
N PHE A 96 -7.37 -6.85 12.70
CA PHE A 96 -7.67 -5.42 12.78
C PHE A 96 -8.81 -5.13 13.77
N GLU A 97 -9.72 -6.08 13.97
CA GLU A 97 -10.84 -6.00 14.92
C GLU A 97 -10.38 -5.95 16.39
N GLN A 98 -9.13 -6.34 16.64
CA GLN A 98 -8.52 -6.30 17.97
C GLN A 98 -7.72 -5.01 18.20
N VAL A 99 -7.44 -4.22 17.15
CA VAL A 99 -6.69 -2.97 17.24
C VAL A 99 -7.53 -1.93 17.97
N ARG A 100 -6.93 -1.29 18.96
CA ARG A 100 -7.55 -0.27 19.81
C ARG A 100 -6.96 1.11 19.57
N PRO A 101 -7.70 2.18 19.89
CA PRO A 101 -7.21 3.56 19.70
C PRO A 101 -5.92 3.88 20.46
N ASP A 102 -5.63 3.16 21.55
CA ASP A 102 -4.46 3.32 22.42
C ASP A 102 -3.27 2.41 22.05
N ASP A 103 -3.41 1.53 21.04
CA ASP A 103 -2.30 0.67 20.62
C ASP A 103 -1.21 1.41 19.82
N ALA A 104 -1.53 2.58 19.25
CA ALA A 104 -0.60 3.47 18.60
C ALA A 104 -1.07 4.93 18.69
N ALA A 105 -0.23 5.90 18.32
CA ALA A 105 -0.57 7.32 18.32
C ALA A 105 -1.52 7.71 17.15
N PHE A 106 -2.63 6.99 16.98
CA PHE A 106 -3.60 7.19 15.89
C PHE A 106 -4.28 8.56 15.91
N ALA A 107 -4.38 9.19 17.09
CA ALA A 107 -4.96 10.51 17.26
C ALA A 107 -3.96 11.66 17.01
N GLU A 108 -2.67 11.33 16.86
CA GLU A 108 -1.61 12.31 16.66
C GLU A 108 -1.21 12.44 15.20
N TYR A 109 -0.30 13.38 14.94
CA TYR A 109 0.24 13.57 13.61
C TYR A 109 1.46 12.69 13.30
N GLU A 110 1.46 11.45 13.79
CA GLU A 110 2.51 10.48 13.50
C GLU A 110 2.31 9.78 12.15
N GLN A 111 3.39 9.60 11.40
CA GLN A 111 3.31 9.16 10.00
C GLN A 111 2.98 7.66 9.86
N GLN A 112 3.57 6.83 10.73
CA GLN A 112 3.43 5.37 10.66
C GLN A 112 2.01 4.89 11.04
N PRO A 113 1.38 5.33 12.16
CA PRO A 113 0.01 4.94 12.47
C PRO A 113 -0.99 5.42 11.41
N ARG A 114 -0.76 6.59 10.81
CA ARG A 114 -1.57 7.06 9.69
C ARG A 114 -1.41 6.22 8.44
N PHE A 115 -0.19 5.83 8.10
CA PHE A 115 0.03 4.93 6.97
C PHE A 115 -0.71 3.60 7.16
N TYR A 116 -0.67 3.01 8.36
CA TYR A 116 -1.47 1.84 8.70
C TYR A 116 -2.97 2.07 8.42
N MET A 117 -3.53 3.17 8.94
CA MET A 117 -4.95 3.51 8.73
C MET A 117 -5.29 3.73 7.26
N PHE A 118 -4.39 4.36 6.48
CA PHE A 118 -4.60 4.53 5.05
C PHE A 118 -4.54 3.19 4.29
N ALA A 119 -3.67 2.27 4.69
CA ALA A 119 -3.56 0.96 4.05
C ALA A 119 -4.82 0.12 4.30
N MET A 120 -5.34 0.16 5.53
CA MET A 120 -6.63 -0.45 5.88
C MET A 120 -7.79 0.18 5.10
N LYS A 121 -7.86 1.52 5.05
CA LYS A 121 -8.85 2.25 4.24
C LYS A 121 -8.78 1.86 2.77
N ALA A 122 -7.58 1.72 2.21
CA ALA A 122 -7.38 1.32 0.83
C ALA A 122 -7.95 -0.08 0.55
N ALA A 123 -7.68 -1.06 1.43
CA ALA A 123 -8.24 -2.40 1.30
C ALA A 123 -9.78 -2.38 1.37
N GLY A 124 -10.35 -1.72 2.38
CA GLY A 124 -11.80 -1.62 2.54
C GLY A 124 -12.48 -0.91 1.36
N TYR A 125 -11.87 0.16 0.85
CA TYR A 125 -12.35 0.86 -0.34
C TYR A 125 -12.35 -0.03 -1.59
N LEU A 126 -11.31 -0.85 -1.78
CA LEU A 126 -11.25 -1.78 -2.91
C LEU A 126 -12.35 -2.85 -2.83
N TYR A 127 -12.57 -3.44 -1.65
CA TYR A 127 -13.68 -4.38 -1.44
C TYR A 127 -15.03 -3.74 -1.70
N ALA A 128 -15.28 -2.54 -1.16
CA ALA A 128 -16.51 -1.80 -1.40
C ALA A 128 -16.73 -1.51 -2.90
N ARG A 129 -15.68 -1.14 -3.64
CA ARG A 129 -15.76 -0.93 -5.10
C ARG A 129 -16.05 -2.18 -5.92
N LEU A 130 -15.72 -3.35 -5.39
CA LEU A 130 -16.03 -4.65 -5.99
C LEU A 130 -17.41 -5.17 -5.55
N GLY A 131 -18.13 -4.46 -4.67
CA GLY A 131 -19.42 -4.87 -4.12
C GLY A 131 -19.32 -5.86 -2.95
N GLU A 132 -18.12 -6.09 -2.42
CA GLU A 132 -17.81 -7.04 -1.34
C GLU A 132 -17.83 -6.32 0.02
N THR A 133 -18.97 -5.73 0.39
CA THR A 133 -19.06 -4.84 1.56
C THR A 133 -18.90 -5.55 2.90
N GLU A 134 -19.04 -6.88 2.97
CA GLU A 134 -18.80 -7.64 4.20
C GLU A 134 -17.31 -7.75 4.53
N GLN A 135 -16.45 -7.61 3.52
CA GLN A 135 -14.99 -7.65 3.63
C GLN A 135 -14.37 -6.24 3.74
N ALA A 136 -15.18 -5.21 3.52
CA ALA A 136 -14.75 -3.81 3.53
C ALA A 136 -14.62 -3.25 4.95
#